data_AF-A0A4Y2R216-F1
#
_entry.id   AF-A0A4Y2R216-F1
#
_cell.length_a   1.000
_cell.length_b   1.000
_cell.length_c   1.000
_cell.angle_alpha   90.00
_cell.angle_beta   90.00
_cell.angle_gamma   90.00
#
_symmetry.space_group_name_H-M   'P 1'
#
loop_
_entity.id
_entity.type
_entity.pdbx_description
1 polymer ?
#
loop_
_entity_poly.entity_id
_entity_poly.type
_entity_poly.pdbx_seq_one_letter_code
_entity_poly.pdbx_strand_id
1 'polypeptide(L)'
;MPLWNESPKYKSTTNIVMTLLEDLIDKGYCVTLDNFYTSPELAELLLSHRTDVYGTLRPNRIGVPEEIKKGTLKKGEIIGFQKGKICVMKYMNKKPICILSTVHNTVIVEQDKKRKKTHGKSERIVSKKPQAIIDYNLTMGGVDKADQCLSYYPTVRNQQKKYYLKIFRQILNQSVWNFFVLYKKNGGTMSHLDFRLQLVEELAKIYGESKHSSQNTTSSDRLNGRHFPSHIQPTQKKKAPTKICIVCSQKFNEKGQRGGSISETANFVNCSRAAVVKVYRAWQYGTIQNQRRGTCGAPRAIDDRGERRLRRYVRANRRATVEQLTAQMNQGATKSISSKKVQRTLLRMGLRSRRLVNAPMLTAVYRRHNARCHTARNVCAWFEEQQDEFTVLPWPANSPDLNPV
;
A
#
# COMPACT_ATOMS: atom_id res chain seq x y z
N MET A 1 -10.64 -24.98 -27.37
CA MET A 1 -11.18 -23.62 -27.19
C MET A 1 -11.05 -23.26 -25.72
N PRO A 2 -10.55 -22.07 -25.34
CA PRO A 2 -10.45 -21.67 -23.93
C PRO A 2 -11.84 -21.64 -23.29
N LEU A 3 -11.98 -22.17 -22.07
CA LEU A 3 -13.25 -22.30 -21.34
C LEU A 3 -13.93 -20.96 -20.96
N TRP A 4 -13.39 -19.83 -21.40
CA TRP A 4 -13.78 -18.47 -21.03
C TRP A 4 -14.83 -17.85 -21.96
N ASN A 5 -15.04 -18.42 -23.16
CA ASN A 5 -15.96 -17.87 -24.16
C ASN A 5 -17.43 -18.24 -23.94
N GLU A 6 -17.71 -19.19 -23.04
CA GLU A 6 -19.05 -19.43 -22.52
C GLU A 6 -19.04 -18.99 -21.06
N SER A 7 -19.68 -17.85 -20.74
CA SER A 7 -19.82 -17.46 -19.33
C SER A 7 -20.52 -18.59 -18.58
N PRO A 8 -19.84 -19.31 -17.67
CA PRO A 8 -20.43 -20.50 -17.11
C PRO A 8 -21.59 -20.08 -16.20
N LYS A 9 -22.74 -20.73 -16.40
CA LYS A 9 -24.01 -20.51 -15.68
C LYS A 9 -23.96 -20.92 -14.20
N TYR A 10 -22.75 -21.04 -13.62
CA TYR A 10 -22.51 -21.51 -12.26
C TYR A 10 -22.33 -20.35 -11.29
N LYS A 11 -22.40 -20.67 -9.99
CA LYS A 11 -22.12 -19.70 -8.92
C LYS A 11 -20.69 -19.18 -9.01
N SER A 12 -20.48 -17.93 -8.58
CA SER A 12 -19.17 -17.27 -8.58
C SER A 12 -18.05 -18.11 -7.94
N THR A 13 -18.33 -18.79 -6.82
CA THR A 13 -17.34 -19.65 -6.15
C THR A 13 -16.93 -20.85 -6.99
N THR A 14 -17.86 -21.43 -7.75
CA THR A 14 -17.60 -22.56 -8.65
C THR A 14 -16.73 -22.11 -9.82
N ASN A 15 -17.06 -20.96 -10.42
CA ASN A 15 -16.30 -20.40 -11.54
C ASN A 15 -14.84 -20.12 -11.13
N ILE A 16 -14.61 -19.53 -9.96
CA ILE A 16 -13.25 -19.28 -9.46
C ILE A 16 -12.44 -20.59 -9.42
N VAL A 17 -13.00 -21.67 -8.85
CA VAL A 17 -12.29 -22.95 -8.72
C VAL A 17 -12.04 -23.57 -10.09
N MET A 18 -13.04 -23.61 -10.97
CA MET A 18 -12.89 -24.18 -12.32
C MET A 18 -11.84 -23.42 -13.13
N THR A 19 -11.84 -22.09 -13.05
CA THR A 19 -10.83 -21.25 -13.72
C THR A 19 -9.43 -21.49 -13.19
N LEU A 20 -9.25 -21.57 -11.86
CA LEU A 20 -7.94 -21.83 -11.27
C LEU A 20 -7.40 -23.24 -11.57
N LEU A 21 -8.28 -24.18 -11.90
CA LEU A 21 -7.95 -25.57 -12.18
C LEU A 21 -7.96 -25.90 -13.67
N GLU A 22 -8.16 -24.94 -14.58
CA GLU A 22 -8.34 -25.18 -16.02
C GLU A 22 -7.26 -26.12 -16.59
N ASP A 23 -5.99 -25.85 -16.27
CA ASP A 23 -4.85 -26.65 -16.74
C ASP A 23 -4.58 -27.92 -15.90
N LEU A 24 -5.34 -28.15 -14.83
CA LEU A 24 -5.15 -29.26 -13.89
C LEU A 24 -6.32 -30.24 -13.89
N ILE A 25 -7.44 -29.86 -14.48
CA ILE A 25 -8.63 -30.68 -14.69
C ILE A 25 -8.30 -31.87 -15.61
N ASP A 26 -9.03 -32.98 -15.43
CA ASP A 26 -8.93 -34.22 -16.22
C ASP A 26 -7.61 -35.00 -16.10
N LYS A 27 -6.70 -34.56 -15.21
CA LYS A 27 -5.39 -35.20 -14.96
C LYS A 27 -5.39 -36.19 -13.79
N GLY A 28 -6.55 -36.44 -13.16
CA GLY A 28 -6.67 -37.36 -12.02
C GLY A 28 -6.17 -36.78 -10.69
N TYR A 29 -6.00 -35.46 -10.59
CA TYR A 29 -5.60 -34.81 -9.35
C TYR A 29 -6.73 -34.78 -8.32
N CYS A 30 -6.34 -34.62 -7.05
CA CYS A 30 -7.26 -34.38 -5.95
C CYS A 30 -7.04 -32.99 -5.37
N VAL A 31 -8.12 -32.20 -5.27
CA VAL A 31 -8.08 -30.81 -4.83
C VAL A 31 -8.59 -30.70 -3.40
N THR A 32 -7.82 -30.02 -2.55
CA THR A 32 -8.26 -29.65 -1.19
C THR A 32 -8.85 -28.25 -1.20
N LEU A 33 -10.10 -28.09 -0.75
CA LEU A 33 -10.80 -26.80 -0.75
C LEU A 33 -11.14 -26.31 0.66
N ASP A 34 -11.18 -24.99 0.83
CA ASP A 34 -11.75 -24.36 2.01
C ASP A 34 -13.28 -24.24 1.92
N ASN A 35 -13.93 -24.12 3.08
CA ASN A 35 -15.38 -24.00 3.28
C ASN A 35 -16.07 -22.93 2.42
N PHE A 36 -15.35 -21.88 2.03
CA PHE A 36 -15.89 -20.83 1.16
C PHE A 36 -16.13 -21.32 -0.27
N TYR A 37 -15.34 -22.27 -0.75
CA TYR A 37 -15.43 -22.81 -2.11
C TYR A 37 -16.17 -24.14 -2.15
N THR A 38 -16.07 -24.97 -1.11
CA THR A 38 -16.66 -26.31 -1.07
C THR A 38 -18.19 -26.26 -1.17
N SER A 39 -18.74 -27.00 -2.14
CA SER A 39 -20.18 -27.22 -2.29
C SER A 39 -20.47 -28.55 -3.00
N PRO A 40 -21.65 -29.16 -2.79
CA PRO A 40 -22.05 -30.37 -3.51
C PRO A 40 -22.08 -30.19 -5.03
N GLU A 41 -22.59 -29.06 -5.51
CA GLU A 41 -22.63 -28.69 -6.94
C GLU A 41 -21.23 -28.71 -7.57
N LEU A 42 -20.25 -28.06 -6.92
CA LEU A 42 -18.86 -28.05 -7.40
C LEU A 42 -18.23 -29.45 -7.38
N ALA A 43 -18.55 -30.27 -6.38
CA ALA A 43 -18.03 -31.62 -6.30
C ALA A 43 -18.56 -32.54 -7.42
N GLU A 44 -19.83 -32.42 -7.78
CA GLU A 44 -20.40 -33.13 -8.94
C GLU A 44 -19.70 -32.69 -10.25
N LEU A 45 -19.45 -31.39 -10.41
CA LEU A 45 -18.77 -30.84 -11.58
C LEU A 45 -17.30 -31.27 -11.68
N LEU A 46 -16.54 -31.27 -10.58
CA LEU A 46 -15.14 -31.72 -10.59
C LEU A 46 -15.06 -33.23 -10.90
N LEU A 47 -16.03 -34.02 -10.43
CA LEU A 47 -16.10 -35.44 -10.73
C LEU A 47 -16.37 -35.73 -12.20
N SER A 48 -17.21 -34.94 -12.89
CA SER A 48 -17.37 -35.08 -14.35
C SER A 48 -16.08 -34.79 -15.12
N HIS A 49 -15.17 -34.06 -14.48
CA HIS A 49 -13.85 -33.65 -14.98
C HIS A 49 -12.69 -34.47 -14.38
N ARG A 50 -12.96 -35.74 -14.01
CA ARG A 50 -12.00 -36.71 -13.45
C ARG A 50 -11.09 -36.12 -12.36
N THR A 51 -11.63 -35.20 -11.57
CA THR A 51 -10.90 -34.49 -10.52
C THR A 51 -11.57 -34.76 -9.19
N ASP A 52 -10.82 -35.35 -8.27
CA ASP A 52 -11.33 -35.64 -6.93
C ASP A 52 -11.23 -34.39 -6.04
N VAL A 53 -12.09 -34.31 -5.02
CA VAL A 53 -12.12 -33.14 -4.14
C VAL A 53 -12.46 -33.53 -2.70
N TYR A 54 -11.84 -32.83 -1.75
CA TYR A 54 -12.29 -32.84 -0.37
C TYR A 54 -12.04 -31.50 0.31
N GLY A 55 -12.87 -31.17 1.28
CA GLY A 55 -12.77 -29.89 1.96
C GLY A 55 -13.75 -29.75 3.10
N THR A 56 -13.49 -28.78 3.96
CA THR A 56 -14.48 -28.36 4.96
C THR A 56 -15.72 -27.82 4.24
N LEU A 57 -16.91 -28.05 4.80
CA LEU A 57 -18.18 -27.69 4.19
C LEU A 57 -19.01 -26.84 5.15
N ARG A 58 -19.62 -25.77 4.65
CA ARG A 58 -20.62 -25.03 5.42
C ARG A 58 -21.95 -25.81 5.43
N PRO A 59 -22.54 -26.13 6.59
CA PRO A 59 -23.77 -26.94 6.66
C PRO A 59 -24.96 -26.31 5.91
N ASN A 60 -25.02 -24.98 5.89
CA ASN A 60 -26.12 -24.23 5.27
C ASN A 60 -26.02 -24.14 3.74
N ARG A 61 -25.11 -24.88 3.09
CA ARG A 61 -25.03 -24.91 1.62
C ARG A 61 -26.22 -25.67 1.03
N ILE A 62 -26.61 -25.26 -0.17
CA ILE A 62 -27.63 -25.95 -0.97
C ILE A 62 -27.12 -27.35 -1.31
N GLY A 63 -28.00 -28.36 -1.22
CA GLY A 63 -27.67 -29.77 -1.51
C GLY A 63 -27.12 -30.56 -0.31
N VAL A 64 -26.93 -29.93 0.86
CA VAL A 64 -26.55 -30.64 2.09
C VAL A 64 -27.80 -31.20 2.78
N PRO A 65 -27.81 -32.49 3.21
CA PRO A 65 -28.94 -33.11 3.91
C PRO A 65 -29.35 -32.36 5.19
N GLU A 66 -30.65 -32.32 5.48
CA GLU A 66 -31.20 -31.61 6.65
C GLU A 66 -30.75 -32.23 7.99
N GLU A 67 -30.51 -33.54 8.00
CA GLU A 67 -30.00 -34.31 9.12
C GLU A 67 -28.59 -33.84 9.51
N ILE A 68 -27.76 -33.47 8.52
CA ILE A 68 -26.45 -32.86 8.79
C ILE A 68 -26.62 -31.46 9.37
N LYS A 69 -27.58 -30.68 8.90
CA LYS A 69 -27.81 -29.31 9.39
C LYS A 69 -28.30 -29.30 10.83
N LYS A 70 -29.34 -30.09 11.12
CA LYS A 70 -30.06 -30.10 12.41
C LYS A 70 -29.52 -31.10 13.42
N GLY A 71 -28.86 -32.17 12.96
CA GLY A 71 -28.42 -33.27 13.81
C GLY A 71 -27.46 -32.81 14.91
N THR A 72 -27.83 -33.03 16.15
CA THR A 72 -26.94 -32.93 17.30
C THR A 72 -26.22 -34.26 17.48
N LEU A 73 -24.92 -34.18 17.78
CA LEU A 73 -24.04 -35.35 17.89
C LEU A 73 -23.33 -35.31 19.23
N LYS A 74 -23.07 -36.47 19.82
CA LYS A 74 -22.18 -36.58 20.98
C LYS A 74 -20.73 -36.53 20.49
N LYS A 75 -19.83 -36.08 21.37
CA LYS A 75 -18.41 -35.97 21.05
C LYS A 75 -17.84 -37.34 20.62
N GLY A 76 -17.20 -37.39 19.47
CA GLY A 76 -16.64 -38.60 18.86
C GLY A 76 -17.56 -39.30 17.87
N GLU A 77 -18.84 -38.91 17.80
CA GLU A 77 -19.78 -39.46 16.82
C GLU A 77 -19.60 -38.82 15.44
N ILE A 78 -19.91 -39.60 14.40
CA ILE A 78 -19.94 -39.21 13.00
C ILE A 78 -21.27 -39.61 12.38
N ILE A 79 -21.85 -38.70 11.60
CA ILE A 79 -22.94 -39.02 10.67
C ILE A 79 -22.43 -38.69 9.27
N GLY A 80 -22.70 -39.55 8.30
CA GLY A 80 -22.38 -39.29 6.91
C GLY A 80 -23.48 -39.75 5.97
N PHE A 81 -23.62 -39.03 4.87
CA PHE A 81 -24.54 -39.33 3.78
C PHE A 81 -23.74 -39.40 2.50
N GLN A 82 -24.06 -40.36 1.65
CA GLN A 82 -23.35 -40.59 0.41
C GLN A 82 -24.31 -40.59 -0.77
N LYS A 83 -23.95 -39.86 -1.82
CA LYS A 83 -24.62 -39.84 -3.12
C LYS A 83 -23.58 -40.18 -4.17
N GLY A 84 -23.62 -41.41 -4.69
CA GLY A 84 -22.59 -41.91 -5.60
C GLY A 84 -21.21 -41.85 -4.95
N LYS A 85 -20.25 -41.15 -5.59
CA LYS A 85 -18.90 -40.98 -5.07
C LYS A 85 -18.78 -39.84 -4.03
N ILE A 86 -19.78 -38.98 -3.90
CA ILE A 86 -19.74 -37.82 -2.98
C ILE A 86 -20.23 -38.24 -1.60
N CYS A 87 -19.36 -38.13 -0.60
CA CYS A 87 -19.67 -38.32 0.81
C CYS A 87 -19.65 -36.97 1.55
N VAL A 88 -20.75 -36.65 2.23
CA VAL A 88 -20.82 -35.53 3.17
C VAL A 88 -20.91 -36.07 4.57
N MET A 89 -20.02 -35.62 5.45
CA MET A 89 -19.93 -36.11 6.82
C MET A 89 -19.87 -34.97 7.83
N LYS A 90 -20.49 -35.19 8.98
CA LYS A 90 -20.46 -34.32 10.15
C LYS A 90 -19.86 -35.11 11.31
N TYR A 91 -18.76 -34.60 11.84
CA TYR A 91 -18.06 -35.18 12.98
C TYR A 91 -18.08 -34.21 14.17
N MET A 92 -18.40 -34.73 15.35
CA MET A 92 -18.43 -33.91 16.56
C MET A 92 -17.12 -34.03 17.33
N ASN A 93 -16.30 -32.98 17.26
CA ASN A 93 -15.11 -32.82 18.12
C ASN A 93 -15.46 -31.89 19.30
N LYS A 94 -14.57 -30.95 19.68
CA LYS A 94 -14.93 -29.82 20.55
C LYS A 94 -16.01 -28.92 19.92
N LYS A 95 -16.05 -28.87 18.59
CA LYS A 95 -17.06 -28.21 17.77
C LYS A 95 -17.44 -29.15 16.61
N PRO A 96 -18.66 -29.05 16.06
CA PRO A 96 -19.04 -29.84 14.89
C PRO A 96 -18.20 -29.40 13.68
N ILE A 97 -17.69 -30.38 12.96
CA ILE A 97 -16.93 -30.20 11.72
C ILE A 97 -17.69 -30.91 10.61
N CYS A 98 -18.04 -30.18 9.55
CA CYS A 98 -18.62 -30.77 8.35
C CYS A 98 -17.57 -30.80 7.24
N ILE A 99 -17.49 -31.94 6.56
CA ILE A 99 -16.57 -32.18 5.43
C ILE A 99 -17.37 -32.78 4.28
N LEU A 100 -17.00 -32.35 3.07
CA LEU A 100 -17.38 -33.01 1.83
C LEU A 100 -16.14 -33.69 1.26
N SER A 101 -16.28 -34.91 0.76
CA SER A 101 -15.21 -35.61 0.07
C SER A 101 -15.73 -36.54 -1.02
N THR A 102 -14.95 -36.71 -2.08
CA THR A 102 -15.17 -37.71 -3.12
C THR A 102 -14.29 -38.95 -2.98
N VAL A 103 -13.40 -39.01 -1.99
CA VAL A 103 -12.42 -40.10 -1.84
C VAL A 103 -12.54 -40.82 -0.50
N HIS A 104 -13.10 -40.15 0.51
CA HIS A 104 -13.18 -40.69 1.87
C HIS A 104 -14.58 -41.23 2.20
N ASN A 105 -14.59 -42.26 3.03
CA ASN A 105 -15.79 -42.78 3.70
C ASN A 105 -15.84 -42.29 5.17
N THR A 106 -16.87 -42.69 5.91
CA THR A 106 -17.07 -42.34 7.34
C THR A 106 -16.13 -43.07 8.32
N VAL A 107 -15.04 -43.66 7.81
CA VAL A 107 -14.09 -44.45 8.61
C VAL A 107 -13.32 -43.55 9.58
N ILE A 108 -13.34 -43.94 10.86
CA ILE A 108 -12.57 -43.31 11.93
C ILE A 108 -11.26 -44.06 12.11
N VAL A 109 -10.16 -43.32 12.09
CA VAL A 109 -8.79 -43.84 12.23
C VAL A 109 -8.16 -43.30 13.52
N GLU A 110 -7.30 -44.11 14.10
CA GLU A 110 -6.49 -43.73 15.26
C GLU A 110 -5.26 -42.93 14.81
N GLN A 111 -5.13 -41.71 15.32
CA GLN A 111 -4.01 -40.82 15.07
C GLN A 111 -3.24 -40.58 16.36
N ASP A 112 -1.95 -40.93 16.37
CA ASP A 112 -1.04 -40.59 17.46
C ASP A 112 -0.84 -39.08 17.54
N LYS A 113 -1.01 -38.50 18.74
CA LYS A 113 -0.59 -37.13 19.03
C LYS A 113 0.84 -37.10 19.56
N LYS A 114 1.54 -35.98 19.31
CA LYS A 114 2.85 -35.69 19.94
C LYS A 114 2.74 -35.83 21.47
N ARG A 115 3.73 -36.51 22.06
CA ARG A 115 3.87 -36.78 23.50
C ARG A 115 3.74 -35.50 24.31
N LYS A 116 2.82 -35.49 25.28
CA LYS A 116 2.77 -34.44 26.30
C LYS A 116 3.79 -34.82 27.39
N LYS A 117 4.91 -34.10 27.48
CA LYS A 117 5.85 -34.27 28.60
C LYS A 117 5.24 -33.62 29.84
N THR A 118 4.77 -34.42 30.78
CA THR A 118 4.32 -33.96 32.09
C THR A 118 5.04 -34.80 33.13
N HIS A 119 5.82 -34.18 34.03
CA HIS A 119 6.59 -34.86 35.08
C HIS A 119 7.42 -36.08 34.60
N GLY A 120 8.16 -35.94 33.49
CA GLY A 120 9.08 -36.99 33.02
C GLY A 120 8.43 -38.27 32.45
N LYS A 121 7.11 -38.46 32.58
CA LYS A 121 6.38 -39.57 31.96
C LYS A 121 5.86 -39.15 30.59
N SER A 122 6.22 -39.90 29.56
CA SER A 122 5.68 -39.72 28.21
C SER A 122 4.47 -40.64 28.03
N GLU A 123 3.27 -40.08 28.08
CA GLU A 123 2.05 -40.82 27.79
C GLU A 123 1.70 -40.71 26.29
N ARG A 124 1.39 -41.85 25.66
CA ARG A 124 0.95 -41.91 24.25
C ARG A 124 -0.51 -41.50 24.20
N ILE A 125 -0.80 -40.32 23.65
CA ILE A 125 -2.18 -39.84 23.49
C ILE A 125 -2.64 -40.22 22.08
N VAL A 126 -3.50 -41.23 21.99
CA VAL A 126 -4.16 -41.61 20.73
C VAL A 126 -5.43 -40.79 20.58
N SER A 127 -5.65 -40.22 19.39
CA SER A 127 -6.89 -39.51 19.07
C SER A 127 -7.63 -40.17 17.92
N LYS A 128 -8.92 -40.46 18.12
CA LYS A 128 -9.79 -41.01 17.08
C LYS A 128 -10.37 -39.88 16.24
N LYS A 129 -10.15 -39.90 14.92
CA LYS A 129 -10.69 -38.92 13.98
C LYS A 129 -11.03 -39.58 12.63
N PRO A 130 -12.03 -39.08 11.91
CA PRO A 130 -12.27 -39.47 10.53
C PRO A 130 -11.03 -39.27 9.65
N GLN A 131 -10.76 -40.22 8.75
CA GLN A 131 -9.62 -40.16 7.82
C GLN A 131 -9.65 -38.86 7.00
N ALA A 132 -10.83 -38.44 6.53
CA ALA A 132 -11.01 -37.20 5.79
C ALA A 132 -10.52 -35.94 6.54
N ILE A 133 -10.66 -35.91 7.87
CA ILE A 133 -10.15 -34.79 8.69
C ILE A 133 -8.63 -34.85 8.78
N ILE A 134 -8.05 -36.04 8.86
CA ILE A 134 -6.59 -36.22 8.92
C ILE A 134 -5.98 -35.71 7.61
N ASP A 135 -6.50 -36.17 6.48
CA ASP A 135 -5.98 -35.82 5.15
C ASP A 135 -6.20 -34.35 4.82
N TYR A 136 -7.36 -33.78 5.21
CA TYR A 136 -7.58 -32.34 5.13
C TYR A 136 -6.53 -31.54 5.89
N ASN A 137 -6.23 -31.90 7.14
CA ASN A 137 -5.22 -31.17 7.93
C ASN A 137 -3.81 -31.29 7.34
N LEU A 138 -3.51 -32.36 6.61
CA LEU A 138 -2.22 -32.54 5.94
C LEU A 138 -2.07 -31.60 4.73
N THR A 139 -3.14 -31.43 3.95
CA THR A 139 -3.08 -30.71 2.66
C THR A 139 -3.59 -29.27 2.69
N MET A 140 -4.48 -28.89 3.63
CA MET A 140 -5.11 -27.56 3.66
C MET A 140 -4.11 -26.41 3.79
N GLY A 141 -2.95 -26.64 4.40
CA GLY A 141 -1.96 -25.59 4.65
C GLY A 141 -1.10 -25.20 3.44
N GLY A 142 -1.35 -25.74 2.24
CA GLY A 142 -0.52 -25.44 1.06
C GLY A 142 -0.46 -23.95 0.73
N VAL A 143 -1.61 -23.29 0.65
CA VAL A 143 -1.72 -21.85 0.33
C VAL A 143 -1.20 -21.00 1.49
N ASP A 144 -1.63 -21.28 2.73
CA ASP A 144 -1.20 -20.53 3.92
C ASP A 144 0.32 -20.58 4.12
N LYS A 145 0.96 -21.72 3.82
CA LYS A 145 2.43 -21.85 3.88
C LYS A 145 3.10 -20.97 2.82
N ALA A 146 2.57 -20.92 1.60
CA ALA A 146 3.11 -20.05 0.55
C ALA A 146 2.99 -18.58 0.96
N ASP A 147 1.82 -18.16 1.47
CA ASP A 147 1.60 -16.80 1.98
C ASP A 147 2.53 -16.46 3.14
N GLN A 148 2.71 -17.40 4.07
CA GLN A 148 3.67 -17.27 5.17
C GLN A 148 5.10 -17.06 4.63
N CYS A 149 5.52 -17.86 3.63
CA CYS A 149 6.83 -17.73 3.01
C CYS A 149 7.05 -16.37 2.32
N LEU A 150 6.01 -15.82 1.70
CA LEU A 150 6.05 -14.49 1.07
C LEU A 150 6.10 -13.37 2.11
N SER A 151 5.51 -13.57 3.29
CA SER A 151 5.47 -12.59 4.37
C SER A 151 6.83 -12.32 5.03
N TYR A 152 7.78 -13.27 4.96
CA TYR A 152 9.11 -13.09 5.54
C TYR A 152 9.94 -12.00 4.85
N TYR A 153 9.78 -11.86 3.53
CA TYR A 153 10.51 -10.88 2.72
C TYR A 153 9.54 -10.04 1.88
N PRO A 154 8.71 -9.19 2.52
CA PRO A 154 7.68 -8.46 1.83
C PRO A 154 8.28 -7.37 0.94
N THR A 155 8.03 -7.44 -0.36
CA THR A 155 8.39 -6.39 -1.34
C THR A 155 7.35 -5.26 -1.38
N VAL A 156 6.12 -5.59 -0.97
CA VAL A 156 4.98 -4.69 -0.90
C VAL A 156 5.15 -3.71 0.27
N ARG A 157 5.05 -2.41 -0.01
CA ARG A 157 5.09 -1.37 1.04
C ARG A 157 3.67 -1.10 1.55
N ASN A 158 3.53 -0.97 2.88
CA ASN A 158 2.25 -0.68 3.54
C ASN A 158 1.63 0.65 3.07
N GLN A 159 2.47 1.67 2.82
CA GLN A 159 2.03 2.98 2.34
C GLN A 159 2.38 3.16 0.87
N GLN A 160 1.50 2.69 -0.01
CA GLN A 160 1.67 2.84 -1.45
C GLN A 160 0.42 3.45 -2.08
N LYS A 161 0.55 4.69 -2.58
CA LYS A 161 -0.56 5.44 -3.21
C LYS A 161 -1.04 4.84 -4.54
N LYS A 162 -0.19 4.04 -5.19
CA LYS A 162 -0.45 3.46 -6.51
C LYS A 162 -0.71 1.95 -6.37
N TYR A 163 -1.97 1.54 -6.46
CA TYR A 163 -2.38 0.14 -6.22
C TYR A 163 -1.75 -0.85 -7.21
N TYR A 164 -1.56 -0.48 -8.48
CA TYR A 164 -0.96 -1.37 -9.48
C TYR A 164 0.49 -1.75 -9.15
N LEU A 165 1.26 -0.85 -8.52
CA LEU A 165 2.60 -1.17 -8.03
C LEU A 165 2.55 -2.17 -6.87
N LYS A 166 1.44 -2.23 -6.12
CA LYS A 166 1.23 -3.24 -5.06
C LYS A 166 1.09 -4.62 -5.70
N ILE A 167 0.27 -4.72 -6.73
CA ILE A 167 0.06 -5.95 -7.52
C ILE A 167 1.38 -6.39 -8.16
N PHE A 168 2.08 -5.49 -8.88
CA PHE A 168 3.37 -5.80 -9.49
C PHE A 168 4.38 -6.37 -8.49
N ARG A 169 4.51 -5.74 -7.31
CA ARG A 169 5.43 -6.21 -6.28
C ARG A 169 5.04 -7.57 -5.70
N GLN A 170 3.75 -7.83 -5.57
CA GLN A 170 3.25 -9.14 -5.15
C GLN A 170 3.60 -10.22 -6.18
N ILE A 171 3.35 -9.95 -7.47
CA ILE A 171 3.71 -10.86 -8.57
C ILE A 171 5.22 -11.10 -8.60
N LEU A 172 6.03 -10.06 -8.43
CA LEU A 172 7.48 -10.18 -8.34
C LEU A 172 7.90 -11.06 -7.16
N ASN A 173 7.31 -10.87 -5.97
CA ASN A 173 7.63 -11.68 -4.80
C ASN A 173 7.24 -13.15 -4.99
N GLN A 174 6.06 -13.40 -5.59
CA GLN A 174 5.61 -14.74 -5.96
C GLN A 174 6.56 -15.39 -6.97
N SER A 175 7.03 -14.64 -7.96
CA SER A 175 7.96 -15.13 -8.99
C SER A 175 9.29 -15.55 -8.37
N VAL A 176 9.85 -14.73 -7.46
CA VAL A 176 11.07 -15.06 -6.71
C VAL A 176 10.88 -16.32 -5.85
N TRP A 177 9.73 -16.44 -5.18
CA TRP A 177 9.43 -17.64 -4.38
C TRP A 177 9.28 -18.89 -5.25
N ASN A 178 8.56 -18.81 -6.37
CA ASN A 178 8.41 -19.91 -7.32
C ASN A 178 9.78 -20.35 -7.88
N PHE A 179 10.64 -19.38 -8.20
CA PHE A 179 12.01 -19.66 -8.65
C PHE A 179 12.83 -20.37 -7.57
N PHE A 180 12.74 -19.92 -6.31
CA PHE A 180 13.38 -20.59 -5.18
C PHE A 180 12.87 -22.03 -4.99
N VAL A 181 11.56 -22.28 -5.14
CA VAL A 181 10.98 -23.63 -5.05
C VAL A 181 11.54 -24.54 -6.15
N LEU A 182 11.68 -24.03 -7.39
CA LEU A 182 12.31 -24.77 -8.49
C LEU A 182 13.79 -25.06 -8.22
N TYR A 183 14.54 -24.06 -7.76
CA TYR A 183 15.93 -24.22 -7.34
C TYR A 183 16.10 -25.31 -6.26
N LYS A 184 15.23 -25.30 -5.24
CA LYS A 184 15.21 -26.34 -4.19
C LYS A 184 14.89 -27.73 -4.74
N LYS A 185 13.93 -27.83 -5.67
CA LYS A 185 13.60 -29.10 -6.32
C LYS A 185 14.76 -29.65 -7.15
N ASN A 186 15.58 -28.78 -7.73
CA ASN A 186 16.75 -29.14 -8.52
C ASN A 186 18.02 -29.40 -7.67
N GLY A 187 17.87 -29.65 -6.36
CA GLY A 187 18.99 -29.99 -5.47
C GLY A 187 19.68 -28.79 -4.79
N GLY A 188 19.12 -27.59 -4.91
CA GLY A 188 19.67 -26.39 -4.29
C GLY A 188 19.75 -26.43 -2.76
N THR A 189 20.91 -26.12 -2.19
CA THR A 189 21.14 -26.21 -0.73
C THR A 189 20.95 -24.89 0.00
N MET A 190 21.06 -23.75 -0.70
CA MET A 190 21.03 -22.41 -0.10
C MET A 190 19.75 -22.10 0.68
N SER A 191 19.86 -21.26 1.71
CA SER A 191 18.67 -20.73 2.39
C SER A 191 17.92 -19.76 1.46
N HIS A 192 16.65 -19.47 1.77
CA HIS A 192 15.88 -18.51 0.98
C HIS A 192 16.51 -17.10 1.01
N LEU A 193 17.13 -16.70 2.13
CA LEU A 193 17.82 -15.42 2.25
C LEU A 193 19.01 -15.36 1.30
N ASP A 194 19.90 -16.35 1.38
CA ASP A 194 21.13 -16.39 0.59
C ASP A 194 20.81 -16.42 -0.90
N PHE A 195 19.79 -17.21 -1.28
CA PHE A 195 19.30 -17.26 -2.65
C PHE A 195 18.84 -15.89 -3.16
N ARG A 196 18.11 -15.12 -2.35
CA ARG A 196 17.67 -13.77 -2.72
C ARG A 196 18.84 -12.80 -2.86
N LEU A 197 19.84 -12.89 -1.98
CA LEU A 197 21.04 -12.05 -2.06
C LEU A 197 21.80 -12.32 -3.36
N GLN A 198 22.04 -13.61 -3.68
CA GLN A 198 22.68 -14.00 -4.93
C GLN A 198 21.87 -13.56 -6.15
N LEU A 199 20.54 -13.70 -6.12
CA LEU A 199 19.66 -13.22 -7.20
C LEU A 199 19.81 -11.72 -7.43
N VAL A 200 19.90 -10.92 -6.36
CA VAL A 200 20.09 -9.47 -6.45
C VAL A 200 21.47 -9.14 -7.04
N GLU A 201 22.52 -9.84 -6.64
CA GLU A 201 23.87 -9.66 -7.18
C GLU A 201 23.94 -9.97 -8.68
N GLU A 202 23.34 -11.08 -9.12
CA GLU A 202 23.32 -11.45 -10.55
C GLU A 202 22.50 -10.45 -11.38
N LEU A 203 21.33 -10.02 -10.89
CA LEU A 203 20.55 -8.98 -11.56
C LEU A 203 21.31 -7.65 -11.63
N ALA A 204 22.08 -7.30 -10.59
CA ALA A 204 22.91 -6.10 -10.57
C ALA A 204 24.10 -6.20 -11.55
N LYS A 205 24.65 -7.39 -11.82
CA LYS A 205 25.67 -7.55 -12.86
C LYS A 205 25.10 -7.32 -14.26
N ILE A 206 23.93 -7.90 -14.55
CA ILE A 206 23.29 -7.80 -15.87
C ILE A 206 22.81 -6.38 -16.17
N TYR A 207 22.15 -5.74 -15.19
CA TYR A 207 21.46 -4.46 -15.40
C TYR A 207 22.09 -3.27 -14.67
N GLY A 208 23.04 -3.50 -13.76
CA GLY A 208 23.72 -2.46 -12.99
C GLY A 208 24.87 -1.82 -13.74
N GLU A 209 25.38 -2.44 -14.80
CA GLU A 209 26.23 -1.79 -15.80
C GLU A 209 25.38 -0.95 -16.76
N SER A 210 24.60 -0.01 -16.21
CA SER A 210 24.34 1.21 -16.94
C SER A 210 25.69 1.86 -17.18
N LYS A 211 26.23 1.65 -18.39
CA LYS A 211 27.12 2.60 -19.05
C LYS A 211 26.34 3.93 -19.12
N HIS A 212 26.31 4.65 -18.01
CA HIS A 212 26.46 6.08 -18.11
C HIS A 212 27.81 6.24 -18.78
N SER A 213 27.77 6.31 -20.12
CA SER A 213 28.80 6.93 -20.93
C SER A 213 29.09 8.23 -20.20
N SER A 214 30.18 8.20 -19.44
CA SER A 214 30.87 9.40 -19.03
C SER A 214 31.33 9.96 -20.35
N GLN A 215 30.46 10.77 -20.97
CA GLN A 215 30.92 11.68 -22.00
C GLN A 215 32.11 12.38 -21.36
N ASN A 216 33.28 12.14 -21.96
CA ASN A 216 34.49 12.88 -21.70
C ASN A 216 34.14 14.35 -21.94
N THR A 217 33.68 15.02 -20.89
CA THR A 217 33.50 16.46 -20.90
C THR A 217 34.90 17.03 -20.86
N THR A 218 35.30 17.51 -22.02
CA THR A 218 36.37 18.47 -22.19
C THR A 218 36.35 19.46 -21.04
N SER A 219 37.52 19.78 -20.52
CA SER A 219 37.83 20.47 -19.25
C SER A 219 37.11 21.79 -18.95
N SER A 220 36.24 22.29 -19.82
CA SER A 220 35.45 23.52 -19.64
C SER A 220 34.26 23.38 -18.69
N ASP A 221 33.68 22.17 -18.51
CA ASP A 221 32.50 21.99 -17.64
C ASP A 221 32.82 21.83 -16.14
N ARG A 222 34.11 21.69 -15.78
CA ARG A 222 34.53 21.61 -14.37
C ARG A 222 34.26 22.90 -13.59
N LEU A 223 34.00 24.02 -14.28
CA LEU A 223 33.73 25.32 -13.68
C LEU A 223 32.25 25.52 -13.27
N ASN A 224 31.34 24.60 -13.63
CA ASN A 224 29.92 24.64 -13.25
C ASN A 224 29.49 23.52 -12.28
N GLY A 225 30.44 22.72 -11.78
CA GLY A 225 30.17 21.57 -10.90
C GLY A 225 29.91 21.89 -9.43
N ARG A 226 29.26 20.96 -8.71
CA ARG A 226 29.08 20.99 -7.24
C ARG A 226 30.45 20.93 -6.55
N HIS A 227 30.67 21.82 -5.57
CA HIS A 227 31.87 21.85 -4.75
C HIS A 227 32.07 20.49 -4.02
N PHE A 228 33.14 19.77 -4.33
CA PHE A 228 33.49 18.56 -3.61
C PHE A 228 34.36 18.91 -2.39
N PRO A 229 33.96 18.51 -1.16
CA PRO A 229 34.79 18.69 0.03
C PRO A 229 36.12 17.97 -0.14
N SER A 230 37.22 18.65 0.15
CA SER A 230 38.57 18.08 0.22
C SER A 230 39.18 18.38 1.57
N HIS A 231 39.93 17.42 2.13
CA HIS A 231 40.59 17.60 3.41
C HIS A 231 41.81 18.51 3.26
N ILE A 232 41.88 19.57 4.07
CA ILE A 232 43.00 20.51 4.09
C ILE A 232 43.78 20.28 5.39
N GLN A 233 45.06 19.94 5.27
CA GLN A 233 45.95 19.69 6.42
C GLN A 233 46.12 20.96 7.28
N PRO A 234 46.01 20.87 8.62
CA PRO A 234 46.25 21.97 9.54
C PRO A 234 47.63 22.61 9.36
N THR A 235 47.72 23.92 9.55
CA THR A 235 49.01 24.65 9.60
C THR A 235 49.26 25.14 11.01
N GLN A 236 50.51 25.47 11.35
CA GLN A 236 50.87 25.99 12.68
C GLN A 236 50.07 27.24 13.09
N LYS A 237 49.58 28.04 12.11
CA LYS A 237 48.78 29.25 12.34
C LYS A 237 47.25 29.00 12.40
N LYS A 238 46.74 27.91 11.82
CA LYS A 238 45.29 27.60 11.80
C LYS A 238 45.04 26.09 11.88
N LYS A 239 44.39 25.68 12.98
CA LYS A 239 43.96 24.29 13.23
C LYS A 239 42.89 23.78 12.26
N ALA A 240 42.02 24.64 11.74
CA ALA A 240 40.97 24.30 10.76
C ALA A 240 41.10 25.21 9.53
N PRO A 241 42.01 24.89 8.59
CA PRO A 241 42.25 25.74 7.44
C PRO A 241 41.12 25.61 6.41
N THR A 242 40.65 26.76 5.92
CA THR A 242 39.72 26.86 4.79
C THR A 242 40.44 27.50 3.61
N LYS A 243 40.22 27.00 2.39
CA LYS A 243 40.68 27.65 1.16
C LYS A 243 39.56 28.52 0.60
N ILE A 244 39.90 29.74 0.18
CA ILE A 244 38.96 30.64 -0.47
C ILE A 244 38.67 30.08 -1.88
N CYS A 245 37.40 30.12 -2.29
CA CYS A 245 37.01 29.72 -3.64
C CYS A 245 37.72 30.59 -4.69
N ILE A 246 38.35 29.96 -5.68
CA ILE A 246 39.14 30.62 -6.74
C ILE A 246 38.31 31.65 -7.53
N VAL A 247 37.01 31.40 -7.69
CA VAL A 247 36.06 32.31 -8.37
C VAL A 247 35.70 33.48 -7.45
N CYS A 248 35.59 33.24 -6.15
CA CYS A 248 35.29 34.31 -5.20
C CYS A 248 36.51 35.19 -4.90
N SER A 249 37.73 34.66 -4.94
CA SER A 249 38.96 35.43 -4.70
C SER A 249 39.19 36.50 -5.77
N GLN A 250 38.70 36.29 -7.00
CA GLN A 250 38.77 37.26 -8.09
C GLN A 250 37.90 38.52 -7.86
N LYS A 251 37.01 38.52 -6.86
CA LYS A 251 36.13 39.65 -6.53
C LYS A 251 36.64 40.50 -5.35
N PHE A 252 37.90 40.29 -4.92
CA PHE A 252 38.54 41.04 -3.85
C PHE A 252 39.63 41.93 -4.42
N ASN A 253 39.74 43.16 -3.92
CA ASN A 253 40.86 44.06 -4.25
C ASN A 253 42.13 43.58 -3.54
N GLU A 254 43.31 44.12 -3.88
CA GLU A 254 44.62 43.72 -3.31
C GLU A 254 44.68 43.71 -1.77
N LYS A 255 43.78 44.45 -1.10
CA LYS A 255 43.64 44.52 0.36
C LYS A 255 42.58 43.58 0.96
N GLY A 256 41.97 42.69 0.17
CA GLY A 256 41.06 41.64 0.66
C GLY A 256 39.66 42.11 1.11
N GLN A 257 39.22 43.31 0.70
CA GLN A 257 37.89 43.85 1.04
C GLN A 257 36.92 43.75 -0.15
N ARG A 258 35.65 43.42 0.12
CA ARG A 258 34.56 43.52 -0.88
C ARG A 258 33.94 44.91 -0.81
N GLY A 259 34.03 45.68 -1.88
CA GLY A 259 33.28 46.93 -1.99
C GLY A 259 33.47 47.60 -3.34
N GLY A 260 32.38 47.73 -4.09
CA GLY A 260 32.30 48.66 -5.21
C GLY A 260 32.08 50.09 -4.71
N SER A 261 32.26 51.06 -5.60
CA SER A 261 32.01 52.48 -5.30
C SER A 261 30.54 52.72 -4.90
N ILE A 262 30.26 53.88 -4.28
CA ILE A 262 28.89 54.33 -3.96
C ILE A 262 28.01 54.34 -5.22
N SER A 263 28.59 54.64 -6.38
CA SER A 263 27.91 54.62 -7.68
C SER A 263 27.53 53.21 -8.12
N GLU A 264 28.45 52.24 -7.98
CA GLU A 264 28.18 50.84 -8.32
C GLU A 264 27.13 50.23 -7.41
N THR A 265 27.14 50.61 -6.12
CA THR A 265 26.14 50.16 -5.17
C THR A 265 24.76 50.77 -5.49
N ALA A 266 24.69 52.05 -5.84
CA ALA A 266 23.43 52.68 -6.26
C ALA A 266 22.83 52.03 -7.52
N ASN A 267 23.69 51.70 -8.50
CA ASN A 267 23.26 51.00 -9.71
C ASN A 267 22.82 49.56 -9.42
N PHE A 268 23.52 48.84 -8.54
CA PHE A 268 23.18 47.46 -8.17
C PHE A 268 21.84 47.37 -7.42
N VAL A 269 21.59 48.29 -6.48
CA VAL A 269 20.37 48.29 -5.65
C VAL A 269 19.23 49.08 -6.32
N ASN A 270 19.47 49.63 -7.52
CA ASN A 270 18.55 50.46 -8.29
C ASN A 270 17.88 51.57 -7.44
N CYS A 271 18.70 52.32 -6.71
CA CYS A 271 18.25 53.44 -5.88
C CYS A 271 19.19 54.64 -6.02
N SER A 272 18.76 55.82 -5.59
CA SER A 272 19.57 57.02 -5.76
C SER A 272 20.86 56.95 -4.93
N ARG A 273 21.96 57.51 -5.44
CA ARG A 273 23.23 57.63 -4.69
C ARG A 273 23.03 58.28 -3.31
N ALA A 274 22.11 59.24 -3.21
CA ALA A 274 21.76 59.88 -1.95
C ALA A 274 21.14 58.91 -0.93
N ALA A 275 20.28 57.98 -1.37
CA ALA A 275 19.71 56.95 -0.50
C ALA A 275 20.80 55.99 0.03
N VAL A 276 21.72 55.56 -0.84
CA VAL A 276 22.86 54.73 -0.46
C VAL A 276 23.75 55.44 0.56
N VAL A 277 24.08 56.72 0.33
CA VAL A 277 24.88 57.52 1.28
C VAL A 277 24.16 57.68 2.62
N LYS A 278 22.84 57.88 2.61
CA LYS A 278 22.03 58.07 3.83
C LYS A 278 22.02 56.79 4.68
N VAL A 279 21.85 55.63 4.05
CA VAL A 279 21.91 54.33 4.72
C VAL A 279 23.33 54.01 5.20
N TYR A 280 24.34 54.27 4.38
CA TYR A 280 25.74 54.05 4.74
C TYR A 280 26.18 54.91 5.92
N ARG A 281 25.83 56.20 5.95
CA ARG A 281 26.09 57.10 7.08
C ARG A 281 25.32 56.66 8.33
N ALA A 282 24.04 56.30 8.20
CA ALA A 282 23.25 55.82 9.33
C ALA A 282 23.80 54.50 9.92
N TRP A 283 24.40 53.64 9.09
CA TRP A 283 25.12 52.44 9.53
C TRP A 283 26.46 52.79 10.20
N GLN A 284 27.26 53.67 9.58
CA GLN A 284 28.57 54.08 10.09
C GLN A 284 28.49 54.78 11.45
N TYR A 285 27.45 55.58 11.68
CA TYR A 285 27.21 56.29 12.93
C TYR A 285 26.17 55.61 13.86
N GLY A 286 25.79 54.35 13.58
CA GLY A 286 25.04 53.49 14.51
C GLY A 286 23.58 53.86 14.81
N THR A 287 22.90 54.67 13.99
CA THR A 287 21.53 55.17 14.27
C THR A 287 20.39 54.30 13.77
N ILE A 288 20.68 53.11 13.23
CA ILE A 288 19.64 52.18 12.73
C ILE A 288 19.19 51.26 13.88
N GLN A 289 18.26 51.74 14.70
CA GLN A 289 17.37 50.83 15.43
C GLN A 289 16.05 50.73 14.69
N ASN A 290 15.64 49.51 14.33
CA ASN A 290 14.31 49.20 13.80
C ASN A 290 13.26 49.41 14.90
N GLN A 291 12.97 50.65 15.26
CA GLN A 291 11.83 50.96 16.12
C GLN A 291 10.55 50.70 15.33
N ARG A 292 9.89 49.59 15.62
CA ARG A 292 8.52 49.34 15.17
C ARG A 292 7.64 50.40 15.78
N ARG A 293 7.31 51.46 15.03
CA ARG A 293 6.21 52.35 15.40
C ARG A 293 4.98 51.45 15.57
N GLY A 294 4.42 51.40 16.77
CA GLY A 294 3.18 50.69 17.04
C GLY A 294 2.09 51.32 16.18
N THR A 295 1.79 50.69 15.04
CA THR A 295 0.72 51.17 14.17
C THR A 295 -0.61 50.97 14.88
N CYS A 296 -1.28 52.07 15.25
CA CYS A 296 -2.69 52.10 15.60
C CYS A 296 -3.51 51.75 14.35
N GLY A 297 -3.66 50.45 14.09
CA GLY A 297 -4.48 49.96 12.98
C GLY A 297 -5.96 50.28 13.18
N ALA A 298 -6.71 50.35 12.08
CA ALA A 298 -8.15 50.57 12.12
C ALA A 298 -8.86 49.51 12.99
N PRO A 299 -9.83 49.91 13.84
CA PRO A 299 -10.50 49.02 14.76
C PRO A 299 -11.27 47.90 14.03
N ARG A 300 -11.35 46.73 14.67
CA ARG A 300 -12.07 45.57 14.11
C ARG A 300 -13.57 45.86 14.08
N ALA A 301 -14.24 45.45 13.01
CA ALA A 301 -15.69 45.58 12.91
C ALA A 301 -16.48 44.56 13.75
N ILE A 302 -15.82 43.51 14.26
CA ILE A 302 -16.38 42.66 15.32
C ILE A 302 -15.43 42.82 16.51
N ASP A 303 -15.94 43.43 17.56
CA ASP A 303 -15.25 43.67 18.82
C ASP A 303 -15.33 42.42 19.74
N ASP A 304 -14.69 42.48 20.90
CA ASP A 304 -14.65 41.35 21.83
C ASP A 304 -16.03 41.01 22.42
N ARG A 305 -16.97 41.97 22.42
CA ARG A 305 -18.37 41.74 22.79
C ARG A 305 -19.09 40.96 21.68
N GLY A 306 -18.89 41.34 20.42
CA GLY A 306 -19.38 40.63 19.24
C GLY A 306 -18.86 39.20 19.16
N GLU A 307 -17.57 38.96 19.45
CA GLU A 307 -17.00 37.60 19.49
C GLU A 307 -17.64 36.74 20.59
N ARG A 308 -17.91 37.30 21.79
CA ARG A 308 -18.62 36.59 22.86
C ARG A 308 -20.06 36.23 22.49
N ARG A 309 -20.78 37.13 21.82
CA ARG A 309 -22.14 36.88 21.30
C ARG A 309 -22.12 35.77 20.26
N LEU A 310 -21.16 35.79 19.34
CA LEU A 310 -20.98 34.76 18.31
C LEU A 310 -20.67 33.38 18.91
N ARG A 311 -19.87 33.29 19.99
CA ARG A 311 -19.67 32.01 20.73
C ARG A 311 -20.96 31.44 21.29
N ARG A 312 -21.85 32.30 21.80
CA ARG A 312 -23.14 31.86 22.36
C ARG A 312 -24.04 31.29 21.27
N TYR A 313 -24.15 31.94 20.11
CA TYR A 313 -24.93 31.43 18.98
C TYR A 313 -24.43 30.07 18.49
N VAL A 314 -23.11 29.89 18.34
CA VAL A 314 -22.52 28.60 17.93
C VAL A 314 -22.72 27.51 18.99
N ARG A 315 -22.68 27.86 20.29
CA ARG A 315 -22.95 26.90 21.38
C ARG A 315 -24.40 26.47 21.43
N ALA A 316 -25.34 27.40 21.21
CA ALA A 316 -26.77 27.14 21.21
C ALA A 316 -27.20 26.30 20.00
N ASN A 317 -26.62 26.53 18.82
CA ASN A 317 -26.86 25.72 17.63
C ASN A 317 -25.55 25.37 16.92
N ARG A 318 -25.03 24.17 17.22
CA ARG A 318 -23.78 23.64 16.64
C ARG A 318 -23.89 23.30 15.15
N ARG A 319 -25.09 23.30 14.57
CA ARG A 319 -25.35 23.01 13.14
C ARG A 319 -25.63 24.28 12.31
N ALA A 320 -25.65 25.46 12.93
CA ALA A 320 -25.94 26.70 12.22
C ALA A 320 -24.90 27.01 11.13
N THR A 321 -25.35 27.41 9.94
CA THR A 321 -24.46 27.83 8.85
C THR A 321 -23.91 29.23 9.08
N VAL A 322 -22.86 29.61 8.35
CA VAL A 322 -22.27 30.95 8.46
C VAL A 322 -23.29 32.02 8.08
N GLU A 323 -24.16 31.75 7.11
CA GLU A 323 -25.23 32.65 6.66
C GLU A 323 -26.27 32.85 7.77
N GLN A 324 -26.70 31.77 8.43
CA GLN A 324 -27.64 31.82 9.55
C GLN A 324 -27.07 32.59 10.75
N LEU A 325 -25.80 32.36 11.08
CA LEU A 325 -25.10 33.10 12.13
C LEU A 325 -24.92 34.58 11.76
N THR A 326 -24.73 34.89 10.48
CA THR A 326 -24.63 36.28 10.00
C THR A 326 -25.96 37.00 10.11
N ALA A 327 -27.06 36.34 9.72
CA ALA A 327 -28.40 36.87 9.91
C ALA A 327 -28.69 37.15 11.40
N GLN A 328 -28.36 36.22 12.30
CA GLN A 328 -28.54 36.41 13.75
C GLN A 328 -27.65 37.51 14.35
N MET A 329 -26.44 37.71 13.82
CA MET A 329 -25.57 38.81 14.23
C MET A 329 -26.10 40.17 13.76
N ASN A 330 -26.72 40.20 12.58
CA ASN A 330 -27.26 41.43 11.99
C ASN A 330 -28.69 41.75 12.47
N GLN A 331 -29.38 40.83 13.15
CA GLN A 331 -30.65 41.11 13.83
C GLN A 331 -30.45 42.25 14.85
N GLY A 332 -31.10 43.38 14.60
CA GLY A 332 -31.05 44.58 15.43
C GLY A 332 -29.72 45.37 15.36
N ALA A 333 -28.86 45.11 14.36
CA ALA A 333 -27.59 45.82 14.21
C ALA A 333 -27.73 47.06 13.32
N THR A 334 -27.13 48.19 13.73
CA THR A 334 -27.09 49.44 12.95
C THR A 334 -26.13 49.40 11.76
N LYS A 335 -25.11 48.52 11.82
CA LYS A 335 -24.17 48.26 10.72
C LYS A 335 -24.15 46.76 10.45
N SER A 336 -24.51 46.38 9.23
CA SER A 336 -24.52 44.98 8.83
C SER A 336 -23.09 44.46 8.63
N ILE A 337 -22.86 43.22 9.07
CA ILE A 337 -21.59 42.51 8.94
C ILE A 337 -21.74 41.47 7.83
N SER A 338 -20.71 41.34 6.98
CA SER A 338 -20.71 40.34 5.91
C SER A 338 -20.42 38.93 6.41
N SER A 339 -20.94 37.92 5.71
CA SER A 339 -20.72 36.51 6.01
C SER A 339 -19.24 36.13 6.03
N LYS A 340 -18.44 36.71 5.12
CA LYS A 340 -16.97 36.56 5.08
C LYS A 340 -16.31 37.03 6.37
N LYS A 341 -16.82 38.12 6.98
CA LYS A 341 -16.28 38.70 8.21
C LYS A 341 -16.61 37.83 9.42
N VAL A 342 -17.84 37.31 9.49
CA VAL A 342 -18.25 36.30 10.48
C VAL A 342 -17.39 35.03 10.35
N GLN A 343 -17.18 34.53 9.13
CA GLN A 343 -16.34 33.35 8.87
C GLN A 343 -14.89 33.55 9.35
N ARG A 344 -14.25 34.68 9.01
CA ARG A 344 -12.88 35.00 9.45
C ARG A 344 -12.77 35.06 10.98
N THR A 345 -13.78 35.63 11.63
CA THR A 345 -13.82 35.74 13.09
C THR A 345 -14.01 34.36 13.75
N LEU A 346 -14.89 33.50 13.21
CA LEU A 346 -15.04 32.11 13.68
C LEU A 346 -13.73 31.32 13.59
N LEU A 347 -13.02 31.41 12.45
CA LEU A 347 -11.73 30.74 12.26
C LEU A 347 -10.67 31.25 13.24
N ARG A 348 -10.62 32.56 13.49
CA ARG A 348 -9.71 33.16 14.49
C ARG A 348 -10.01 32.64 15.90
N MET A 349 -11.28 32.47 16.24
CA MET A 349 -11.73 31.92 17.52
C MET A 349 -11.55 30.40 17.64
N GLY A 350 -11.00 29.74 16.62
CA GLY A 350 -10.79 28.29 16.58
C GLY A 350 -12.04 27.47 16.23
N LEU A 351 -13.14 28.11 15.84
CA LEU A 351 -14.39 27.46 15.48
C LEU A 351 -14.39 27.18 13.97
N ARG A 352 -14.34 25.89 13.60
CA ARG A 352 -14.32 25.43 12.21
C ARG A 352 -15.61 24.69 11.89
N SER A 353 -16.09 24.83 10.65
CA SER A 353 -17.21 24.00 10.17
C SER A 353 -16.79 22.54 10.18
N ARG A 354 -17.68 21.66 10.66
CA ARG A 354 -17.50 20.22 10.53
C ARG A 354 -17.67 19.88 9.05
N ARG A 355 -16.58 19.51 8.39
CA ARG A 355 -16.65 18.93 7.06
C ARG A 355 -17.13 17.49 7.22
N LEU A 356 -18.14 17.08 6.47
CA LEU A 356 -18.38 15.66 6.25
C LEU A 356 -17.05 15.08 5.75
N VAL A 357 -16.57 13.99 6.34
CA VAL A 357 -15.48 13.25 5.73
C VAL A 357 -16.08 12.70 4.44
N ASN A 358 -15.93 13.45 3.36
CA ASN A 358 -16.27 12.96 2.04
C ASN A 358 -15.37 11.75 1.83
N ALA A 359 -15.94 10.54 1.92
CA ALA A 359 -15.46 9.45 1.12
C ALA A 359 -15.31 10.01 -0.31
N PRO A 360 -14.17 9.82 -0.98
CA PRO A 360 -13.89 10.55 -2.20
C PRO A 360 -14.90 10.14 -3.28
N MET A 361 -15.88 11.01 -3.56
CA MET A 361 -16.57 10.95 -4.84
C MET A 361 -15.54 11.30 -5.91
N LEU A 362 -15.16 10.28 -6.67
CA LEU A 362 -14.27 10.36 -7.83
C LEU A 362 -14.88 11.29 -8.88
N THR A 363 -14.59 12.59 -8.78
CA THR A 363 -14.89 13.56 -9.84
C THR A 363 -14.02 13.28 -11.06
N ALA A 364 -14.54 13.57 -12.25
CA ALA A 364 -13.93 13.25 -13.55
C ALA A 364 -12.48 13.74 -13.72
N VAL A 365 -12.07 14.77 -12.98
CA VAL A 365 -10.70 15.31 -12.99
C VAL A 365 -9.70 14.35 -12.34
N TYR A 366 -10.10 13.60 -11.30
CA TYR A 366 -9.24 12.58 -10.67
C TYR A 366 -9.09 11.31 -11.53
N ARG A 367 -9.92 11.14 -12.56
CA ARG A 367 -9.78 10.06 -13.56
C ARG A 367 -8.57 10.27 -14.49
N ARG A 368 -8.15 11.52 -14.74
CA ARG A 368 -7.05 11.86 -15.66
C ARG A 368 -5.65 11.76 -15.05
N HIS A 369 -5.50 11.90 -13.73
CA HIS A 369 -4.19 11.73 -13.06
C HIS A 369 -3.79 10.26 -12.83
N ASN A 370 -4.64 9.31 -13.23
CA ASN A 370 -4.34 7.89 -13.41
C ASN A 370 -3.93 7.58 -14.86
N ALA A 371 -2.85 8.20 -15.37
CA ALA A 371 -2.25 7.73 -16.63
C ALA A 371 -1.84 6.24 -16.45
N ARG A 372 -2.33 5.39 -17.35
CA ARG A 372 -2.11 3.93 -17.35
C ARG A 372 -0.61 3.64 -17.46
N CYS A 373 -0.11 2.60 -16.80
CA CYS A 373 1.29 2.16 -16.95
C CYS A 373 1.65 1.78 -18.40
N HIS A 374 0.65 1.50 -19.23
CA HIS A 374 0.78 1.13 -20.64
C HIS A 374 0.87 2.32 -21.62
N THR A 375 0.94 3.58 -21.14
CA THR A 375 1.13 4.76 -22.02
C THR A 375 2.54 5.35 -21.94
N ALA A 376 3.43 4.77 -21.13
CA ALA A 376 4.83 5.15 -21.17
C ALA A 376 5.46 4.59 -22.44
N ARG A 377 6.06 5.44 -23.27
CA ARG A 377 6.61 5.09 -24.60
C ARG A 377 7.56 3.88 -24.57
N ASN A 378 8.37 3.76 -23.53
CA ASN A 378 9.29 2.63 -23.34
C ASN A 378 8.56 1.31 -23.02
N VAL A 379 7.41 1.37 -22.33
CA VAL A 379 6.60 0.19 -22.02
C VAL A 379 5.84 -0.26 -23.26
N CYS A 380 5.32 0.69 -24.06
CA CYS A 380 4.70 0.39 -25.36
C CYS A 380 5.70 -0.27 -26.30
N ALA A 381 6.90 0.31 -26.45
CA ALA A 381 7.95 -0.23 -27.31
C ALA A 381 8.35 -1.66 -26.90
N TRP A 382 8.50 -1.94 -25.60
CA TRP A 382 8.79 -3.29 -25.12
C TRP A 382 7.66 -4.29 -25.40
N PHE A 383 6.39 -3.88 -25.30
CA PHE A 383 5.26 -4.75 -25.67
C PHE A 383 5.16 -4.97 -27.18
N GLU A 384 5.49 -3.97 -28.00
CA GLU A 384 5.56 -4.09 -29.47
C GLU A 384 6.69 -5.04 -29.91
N GLU A 385 7.86 -4.97 -29.24
CA GLU A 385 9.01 -5.85 -29.52
C GLU A 385 8.76 -7.33 -29.20
N GLN A 386 7.76 -7.64 -28.37
CA GLN A 386 7.50 -8.99 -27.86
C GLN A 386 6.06 -9.45 -28.18
N GLN A 387 5.44 -8.83 -29.19
CA GLN A 387 4.04 -9.03 -29.54
C GLN A 387 3.70 -10.47 -29.99
N ASP A 388 4.70 -11.21 -30.45
CA ASP A 388 4.57 -12.61 -30.88
C ASP A 388 4.69 -13.62 -29.71
N GLU A 389 5.14 -13.18 -28.54
CA GLU A 389 5.36 -14.03 -27.37
C GLU A 389 4.22 -13.96 -26.34
N PHE A 390 3.43 -12.87 -26.34
CA PHE A 390 2.28 -12.71 -25.45
C PHE A 390 1.15 -11.87 -26.04
N THR A 391 -0.07 -12.37 -25.91
CA THR A 391 -1.29 -11.66 -26.30
C THR A 391 -1.61 -10.57 -25.29
N VAL A 392 -1.41 -9.30 -25.65
CA VAL A 392 -1.80 -8.16 -24.82
C VAL A 392 -3.33 -7.99 -24.86
N LEU A 393 -4.02 -8.42 -23.80
CA LEU A 393 -5.47 -8.25 -23.72
C LEU A 393 -5.84 -6.77 -23.54
N PRO A 394 -6.87 -6.27 -24.27
CA PRO A 394 -7.36 -4.92 -24.07
C PRO A 394 -7.93 -4.77 -22.66
N TRP A 395 -7.35 -3.86 -21.86
CA TRP A 395 -7.82 -3.61 -20.51
C TRP A 395 -9.30 -3.14 -20.53
N PRO A 396 -10.25 -3.90 -19.97
CA PRO A 396 -11.65 -3.52 -20.00
C PRO A 396 -11.84 -2.18 -19.28
N ALA A 397 -12.48 -1.23 -19.96
CA ALA A 397 -12.64 0.13 -19.46
C ALA A 397 -13.46 0.22 -18.15
N ASN A 398 -14.16 -0.86 -17.79
CA ASN A 398 -15.10 -0.94 -16.67
C ASN A 398 -14.97 -2.27 -15.89
N SER A 399 -13.79 -2.65 -15.40
CA SER A 399 -13.73 -3.68 -14.33
C SER A 399 -13.99 -3.01 -12.98
N PRO A 400 -15.17 -3.21 -12.36
CA PRO A 400 -15.33 -2.96 -10.94
C PRO A 400 -14.57 -4.07 -10.18
N ASP A 401 -14.08 -3.72 -9.01
CA ASP A 401 -13.67 -4.65 -7.96
C ASP A 401 -12.35 -5.43 -8.13
N LEU A 402 -11.27 -4.77 -7.71
CA LEU A 402 -10.31 -5.36 -6.77
C LEU A 402 -9.98 -4.33 -5.70
N ASN A 403 -10.91 -4.14 -4.76
CA ASN A 403 -10.60 -3.53 -3.47
C ASN A 403 -9.80 -4.56 -2.65
N PRO A 404 -8.61 -4.23 -2.12
CA PRO A 404 -8.04 -5.01 -1.04
C PRO A 404 -8.83 -4.75 0.25
N VAL A 405 -9.20 -5.82 0.95
CA VAL A 405 -9.42 -5.77 2.42
C VAL A 405 -8.11 -5.39 3.10
#